data_AF-E2SJA9-F1
#
_entry.id   AF-E2SJA9-F1
#
_cell.length_a   1.000
_cell.length_b   1.000
_cell.length_c   1.000
_cell.angle_alpha   90.00
_cell.angle_beta   90.00
_cell.angle_gamma   90.00
#
_symmetry.space_group_name_H-M   'P 1'
#
loop_
_entity.id
_entity.type
_entity.pdbx_description
1 polymer ?
#
loop_
_entity_poly.entity_id
_entity_poly.type
_entity_poly.pdbx_seq_one_letter_code
_entity_poly.pdbx_strand_id
1 'polypeptide(L)'
;MNVQDFFIVWQDIGLILYSVLKAFLPLPSLEVILVPLVLHTPEKWLLYSLEGALGTCIGGAIGYGIARMLGKKVLYNIAAKEDVAHGEELMERYGLLAVFIGGITPIPDFCLPTLPALPVCG
;
A
#
# COMPACT_ATOMS: atom_id res chain seq x y z
N MET A 1 -14.49 -10.34 -32.07
CA MET A 1 -13.49 -9.97 -31.05
C MET A 1 -13.08 -11.25 -30.36
N ASN A 2 -11.79 -11.58 -30.41
CA ASN A 2 -11.30 -12.90 -30.03
C ASN A 2 -11.22 -13.00 -28.49
N VAL A 3 -11.38 -14.19 -27.92
CA VAL A 3 -11.32 -14.41 -26.46
C VAL A 3 -9.94 -14.00 -25.88
N GLN A 4 -8.91 -14.06 -26.73
CA GLN A 4 -7.55 -13.60 -26.44
C GLN A 4 -7.45 -12.07 -26.26
N ASP A 5 -8.21 -11.29 -27.02
CA ASP A 5 -8.26 -9.82 -26.89
C ASP A 5 -9.00 -9.41 -25.60
N PHE A 6 -10.02 -10.18 -25.22
CA PHE A 6 -10.76 -9.97 -23.97
C PHE A 6 -9.87 -10.19 -22.75
N PHE A 7 -9.00 -11.20 -22.77
CA PHE A 7 -8.03 -11.45 -21.70
C PHE A 7 -6.95 -10.36 -21.62
N ILE A 8 -6.46 -9.84 -22.74
CA ILE A 8 -5.50 -8.73 -22.75
C ILE A 8 -6.12 -7.45 -22.18
N VAL A 9 -7.33 -7.08 -22.61
CA VAL A 9 -8.02 -5.87 -22.13
C VAL A 9 -8.41 -5.96 -20.65
N TRP A 10 -8.77 -7.15 -20.15
CA TRP A 10 -9.11 -7.35 -18.74
C TRP A 10 -7.88 -7.45 -17.83
N GLN A 11 -6.73 -7.82 -18.37
CA GLN A 11 -5.46 -7.94 -17.65
C GLN A 11 -4.88 -6.58 -17.25
N ASP A 12 -4.88 -5.61 -18.16
CA ASP A 12 -4.33 -4.26 -17.93
C ASP A 12 -5.19 -3.47 -16.91
N ILE A 13 -6.52 -3.54 -17.06
CA ILE A 13 -7.47 -2.91 -16.13
C ILE A 13 -7.41 -3.58 -14.75
N GLY A 14 -7.27 -4.91 -14.72
CA GLY A 14 -7.13 -5.68 -13.48
C GLY A 14 -5.88 -5.29 -12.69
N LEU A 15 -4.75 -5.07 -13.37
CA LEU A 15 -3.50 -4.61 -12.76
C LEU A 15 -3.60 -3.21 -12.17
N ILE A 16 -4.21 -2.28 -12.90
CA ILE A 16 -4.39 -0.91 -12.43
C ILE A 16 -5.30 -0.91 -11.20
N LEU A 17 -6.44 -1.61 -11.28
CA LEU A 17 -7.39 -1.70 -10.16
C LEU A 17 -6.76 -2.37 -8.93
N TYR A 18 -6.02 -3.46 -9.14
CA TYR A 18 -5.31 -4.16 -8.08
C TYR A 18 -4.23 -3.28 -7.43
N SER A 19 -3.46 -2.54 -8.23
CA SER A 19 -2.42 -1.62 -7.74
C SER A 19 -3.01 -0.48 -6.91
N VAL A 20 -4.15 0.06 -7.32
CA VAL A 20 -4.88 1.06 -6.54
C VAL A 20 -5.43 0.46 -5.25
N LEU A 21 -6.02 -0.74 -5.32
CA LEU A 21 -6.62 -1.39 -4.16
C LEU A 21 -5.59 -1.84 -3.11
N LYS A 22 -4.39 -2.24 -3.55
CA LYS A 22 -3.24 -2.54 -2.68
C LYS A 22 -2.87 -1.36 -1.78
N ALA A 23 -3.09 -0.12 -2.23
CA ALA A 23 -2.82 1.06 -1.39
C ALA A 23 -3.73 1.13 -0.14
N PHE A 24 -4.85 0.41 -0.13
CA PHE A 24 -5.86 0.47 0.93
C PHE A 24 -6.04 -0.82 1.72
N LEU A 25 -5.62 -1.97 1.17
CA LEU A 25 -5.78 -3.28 1.79
C LEU A 25 -4.43 -4.01 1.90
N PRO A 26 -4.22 -4.83 2.95
CA PRO A 26 -3.07 -5.72 3.07
C PRO A 26 -3.21 -6.89 2.07
N LEU A 27 -3.04 -6.58 0.79
CA LEU A 27 -3.03 -7.53 -0.32
C LEU A 27 -1.60 -8.04 -0.56
N PRO A 28 -1.45 -9.23 -1.17
CA PRO A 28 -0.13 -9.75 -1.53
C PRO A 28 0.66 -8.76 -2.39
N SER A 29 1.99 -8.85 -2.34
CA SER A 29 2.87 -7.95 -3.09
C SER A 29 2.48 -7.94 -4.57
N LEU A 30 2.40 -6.75 -5.18
CA LEU A 30 2.13 -6.54 -6.61
C LEU A 30 2.98 -7.45 -7.51
N GLU A 31 4.21 -7.70 -7.07
CA GLU A 31 5.22 -8.57 -7.68
C GLU A 31 4.70 -10.00 -7.91
N VAL A 32 3.88 -10.52 -6.99
CA VAL A 32 3.29 -11.87 -7.08
C VAL A 32 2.40 -12.01 -8.31
N ILE A 33 1.76 -10.92 -8.76
CA ILE A 33 0.92 -10.90 -9.95
C ILE A 33 1.72 -10.50 -11.19
N LEU A 34 2.65 -9.54 -11.05
CA LEU A 34 3.44 -9.02 -12.15
C LEU A 34 4.40 -10.08 -12.73
N VAL A 35 5.08 -10.85 -11.87
CA VAL A 35 6.06 -11.87 -12.29
C VAL A 35 5.47 -12.94 -13.22
N PRO A 36 4.37 -13.65 -12.88
CA PRO A 36 3.80 -14.65 -13.78
C PRO A 36 3.28 -14.05 -15.09
N LEU A 37 2.83 -12.79 -15.07
CA LEU A 37 2.37 -12.08 -16.26
C LEU A 37 3.50 -11.79 -17.25
N VAL A 38 4.62 -11.29 -16.74
CA VAL A 38 5.82 -11.01 -17.55
C VAL A 38 6.41 -12.31 -18.08
N LEU A 39 6.37 -13.40 -17.30
CA LEU A 39 6.79 -14.72 -17.77
C LEU A 39 5.88 -15.27 -18.89
N HIS A 40 4.59 -14.94 -18.87
CA HIS A 40 3.65 -15.35 -19.91
C HIS A 40 3.79 -14.52 -21.20
N THR A 41 4.07 -13.22 -21.08
CA THR A 41 4.19 -12.33 -22.24
C THR A 41 5.37 -11.36 -22.05
N PRO A 42 6.61 -11.84 -22.26
CA PRO A 42 7.81 -11.07 -21.95
C PRO A 42 7.98 -9.83 -22.82
N GLU A 43 7.41 -9.80 -24.03
CA GLU A 43 7.50 -8.64 -24.93
C GLU A 43 6.80 -7.38 -24.37
N LYS A 44 5.83 -7.55 -23.46
CA LYS A 44 5.02 -6.45 -22.91
C LYS A 44 5.44 -6.04 -21.49
N TRP A 45 6.56 -6.54 -20.98
CA TRP A 45 7.04 -6.29 -19.62
C TRP A 45 7.08 -4.80 -19.24
N LEU A 46 7.44 -3.94 -20.21
CA LEU A 46 7.57 -2.51 -20.00
C LEU A 46 6.21 -1.82 -19.82
N LEU A 47 5.18 -2.29 -20.54
CA LEU A 47 3.80 -1.78 -20.40
C LEU A 47 3.23 -2.14 -19.03
N TYR A 48 3.34 -3.42 -18.62
CA TYR A 48 2.84 -3.87 -17.31
C TYR A 48 3.52 -3.18 -16.13
N SER A 49 4.83 -2.93 -16.24
CA SER A 49 5.58 -2.20 -15.22
C SER A 49 5.10 -0.74 -15.10
N LEU A 50 4.78 -0.11 -16.24
CA LEU A 50 4.34 1.28 -16.29
C LEU A 50 2.91 1.42 -15.78
N GLU A 51 2.02 0.49 -16.12
CA GLU A 51 0.66 0.42 -15.58
C GLU A 51 0.64 0.19 -14.07
N GLY A 52 1.46 -0.74 -13.57
CA GLY A 52 1.60 -0.98 -12.13
C GLY A 52 2.16 0.24 -11.39
N ALA A 53 3.15 0.92 -11.98
CA ALA A 53 3.71 2.15 -11.43
C ALA A 53 2.66 3.28 -11.37
N LEU A 54 1.93 3.52 -12.47
CA LEU A 54 0.87 4.51 -12.53
C LEU A 54 -0.27 4.17 -11.55
N GLY A 55 -0.72 2.92 -11.52
CA GLY A 55 -1.75 2.47 -10.58
C GLY A 55 -1.33 2.66 -9.12
N THR A 56 -0.07 2.36 -8.78
CA THR A 56 0.47 2.58 -7.43
C THR A 56 0.60 4.07 -7.10
N CYS A 57 1.07 4.91 -8.04
CA CYS A 57 1.15 6.35 -7.86
C CYS A 57 -0.24 6.96 -7.62
N ILE A 58 -1.25 6.56 -8.41
CA ILE A 58 -2.63 7.02 -8.28
C ILE A 58 -3.23 6.54 -6.96
N GLY A 59 -3.09 5.25 -6.64
CA GLY A 59 -3.56 4.69 -5.37
C GLY A 59 -2.93 5.38 -4.17
N GLY A 60 -1.62 5.62 -4.20
CA GLY A 60 -0.89 6.35 -3.17
C GLY A 60 -1.32 7.82 -3.05
N ALA A 61 -1.57 8.51 -4.18
CA ALA A 61 -2.07 9.88 -4.17
C ALA A 61 -3.47 9.99 -3.57
N ILE A 62 -4.37 9.06 -3.93
CA ILE A 62 -5.72 8.99 -3.35
C ILE A 62 -5.63 8.65 -1.86
N GLY A 63 -4.81 7.67 -1.49
CA GLY A 63 -4.56 7.28 -0.11
C GLY A 63 -4.02 8.42 0.74
N TYR A 64 -3.07 9.20 0.21
CA TYR A 64 -2.56 10.41 0.86
C TYR A 64 -3.65 11.46 1.05
N GLY A 65 -4.50 11.68 0.04
CA GLY A 65 -5.63 12.61 0.15
C GLY A 65 -6.61 12.20 1.26
N ILE A 66 -6.96 10.93 1.32
CA ILE A 66 -7.84 10.35 2.36
C ILE A 66 -7.17 10.46 3.73
N ALA A 67 -5.88 10.10 3.85
CA ALA A 67 -5.13 10.19 5.10
C ALA A 67 -4.98 11.64 5.58
N ARG A 68 -4.82 12.61 4.69
CA ARG A 68 -4.78 14.04 5.05
C ARG A 68 -6.12 14.52 5.61
N MET A 69 -7.23 14.05 5.06
CA MET A 69 -8.58 14.47 5.45
C MET A 69 -9.07 13.77 6.71
N LEU A 70 -8.85 12.45 6.84
CA LEU A 70 -9.29 11.67 7.99
C LEU A 70 -8.24 11.56 9.10
N GLY A 71 -6.96 11.75 8.80
CA GLY A 71 -5.84 11.49 9.72
C GLY A 71 -5.96 12.25 11.02
N LYS A 72 -6.22 13.57 10.98
CA LYS A 72 -6.40 14.36 12.22
C LYS A 72 -7.57 13.85 13.05
N LYS A 73 -8.70 13.53 12.42
CA LYS A 73 -9.92 13.10 13.13
C LYS A 73 -9.76 11.71 13.75
N VAL A 74 -9.13 10.79 13.05
CA VAL A 74 -8.84 9.43 13.53
C VAL A 74 -7.78 9.46 14.63
N LEU A 75 -6.72 10.26 14.46
CA LEU A 75 -5.62 10.36 15.41
C LEU A 75 -6.08 10.89 16.78
N TYR A 76 -6.91 11.94 16.81
CA TYR A 76 -7.50 12.44 18.07
C TYR A 76 -8.51 11.48 18.72
N ASN A 77 -9.03 10.50 17.98
CA ASN A 77 -10.00 9.54 18.49
C ASN A 77 -9.34 8.26 19.04
N ILE A 78 -8.12 7.96 18.61
CA ILE A 78 -7.37 6.75 18.99
C ILE A 78 -6.23 7.07 19.96
N ALA A 79 -5.55 8.22 19.79
CA ALA A 79 -4.40 8.61 20.60
C ALA A 79 -4.75 9.67 21.64
N ALA A 80 -4.08 9.64 22.79
CA ALA A 80 -4.20 10.67 23.80
C ALA A 80 -3.67 12.01 23.24
N LYS A 81 -4.30 13.13 23.62
CA LYS A 81 -3.91 14.46 23.13
C LYS A 81 -2.44 14.80 23.40
N GLU A 82 -1.89 14.28 24.49
CA GLU A 82 -0.50 14.45 24.90
C GLU A 82 0.47 13.77 23.93
N ASP A 83 0.18 12.55 23.50
CA ASP A 83 0.99 11.80 22.52
C ASP A 83 0.94 12.44 21.13
N VAL A 84 -0.23 12.96 20.74
CA VAL A 84 -0.39 13.69 19.47
C VAL A 84 0.44 14.97 19.47
N ALA A 85 0.43 15.73 20.57
CA ALA A 85 1.22 16.94 20.71
C ALA A 85 2.74 16.66 20.68
N HIS A 86 3.17 15.58 21.34
CA HIS A 86 4.58 15.15 21.30
C HIS A 86 5.00 14.69 19.90
N GLY A 87 4.12 13.98 19.20
CA GLY A 87 4.32 13.59 17.80
C GLY A 87 4.43 14.78 16.87
N GLU A 88 3.58 15.81 17.03
CA GLU A 88 3.67 17.05 16.25
C GLU A 88 4.99 17.81 16.53
N GLU A 89 5.45 17.89 17.78
CA GLU A 89 6.74 18.52 18.12
C GLU A 89 7.93 17.78 17.49
N LEU A 90 7.94 16.43 17.54
CA LEU A 90 8.97 15.63 16.88
C LEU A 90 8.94 15.82 15.36
N MET A 91 7.75 15.91 14.77
CA MET A 91 7.60 16.10 13.33
C MET A 91 8.00 17.51 12.89
N GLU A 92 7.78 18.53 13.73
CA GLU A 92 8.26 19.90 13.49
C GLU A 92 9.79 20.00 13.61
N ARG A 93 10.39 19.29 14.58
CA ARG A 93 11.83 19.33 14.85
C ARG A 93 12.66 18.47 13.89
N TYR A 94 12.18 17.27 13.57
CA TYR A 94 12.93 16.27 12.79
C TYR A 94 12.35 16.03 11.40
N GLY A 95 11.09 16.37 11.15
CA GLY A 95 10.44 16.30 9.83
C GLY A 95 10.73 15.00 9.09
N LEU A 96 11.52 15.09 8.01
CA LEU A 96 11.92 13.96 7.17
C LEU A 96 12.63 12.86 7.97
N LEU A 97 13.47 13.20 8.94
CA LEU A 97 14.16 12.22 9.79
C LEU A 97 13.17 11.44 10.67
N ALA A 98 12.12 12.09 11.18
CA ALA A 98 11.08 11.41 11.94
C ALA A 98 10.30 10.40 11.07
N VAL A 99 9.97 10.78 9.83
CA VAL A 99 9.33 9.87 8.86
C VAL A 99 10.27 8.71 8.49
N PHE A 100 11.57 8.98 8.32
CA PHE A 100 12.56 7.97 7.97
C PHE A 100 12.77 6.95 9.09
N ILE A 101 12.94 7.43 10.33
CA ILE A 101 13.06 6.58 11.52
C ILE A 101 11.75 5.82 11.74
N GLY A 102 10.61 6.48 11.60
CA GLY A 102 9.28 5.86 11.71
C GLY A 102 9.03 4.79 10.65
N GLY A 103 9.53 4.96 9.42
CA GLY A 103 9.44 3.96 8.36
C GLY A 103 10.43 2.80 8.51
N ILE A 104 11.59 3.04 9.13
CA ILE A 104 12.52 1.98 9.53
C ILE A 104 12.00 1.21 10.75
N THR A 105 11.22 1.88 11.61
CA THR A 105 10.52 1.23 12.71
C THR A 105 9.43 0.38 12.10
N PRO A 106 9.52 -0.96 12.15
CA PRO A 106 8.47 -1.79 11.58
C PRO A 106 7.22 -1.64 12.45
N ILE A 107 6.37 -0.66 12.13
CA ILE A 107 5.01 -0.59 12.66
C ILE A 107 4.30 -1.81 12.08
N PRO A 108 3.69 -2.66 12.92
CA PRO A 108 3.64 -4.09 12.67
C PRO A 108 2.55 -4.49 11.67
N ASP A 109 2.78 -4.24 10.39
CA ASP A 109 2.07 -4.90 9.29
C ASP A 109 2.27 -6.42 9.31
N PHE A 110 3.32 -6.90 10.00
CA PHE A 110 3.62 -8.32 10.16
C PHE A 110 2.73 -9.07 11.17
N CYS A 111 2.02 -8.41 12.08
CA CYS A 111 1.30 -9.12 13.17
C CYS A 111 -0.10 -9.60 12.79
N LEU A 112 -0.77 -8.98 11.83
CA LEU A 112 -2.18 -9.28 11.53
C LEU A 112 -2.44 -10.62 10.81
N PRO A 113 -1.55 -11.16 9.95
CA PRO A 113 -1.80 -12.45 9.30
C PRO A 113 -1.48 -13.67 10.18
N THR A 114 -0.67 -13.54 11.23
CA THR A 114 -0.16 -14.66 12.05
C THR A 114 -0.95 -14.93 13.33
N LEU A 115 -1.97 -14.12 13.63
CA LEU A 115 -2.71 -14.22 14.89
C LEU A 115 -3.60 -15.49 15.07
N PRO A 116 -3.93 -16.34 14.07
CA PRO A 116 -4.58 -17.61 14.39
C PRO A 116 -3.62 -18.74 14.82
N ALA A 117 -2.29 -18.52 14.89
CA ALA A 117 -1.31 -19.61 15.10
C ALA A 117 -0.48 -19.54 16.39
N LEU A 118 -0.65 -18.56 17.28
CA LEU A 118 0.06 -18.53 18.56
C LEU A 118 -0.90 -18.91 19.70
N PRO A 119 -0.79 -20.13 20.27
CA PRO A 119 -1.41 -20.43 21.55
C PRO A 119 -0.78 -19.50 22.60
N VAL A 120 -1.63 -18.74 23.25
CA VAL A 120 -1.30 -17.90 24.39
C VAL A 120 -0.62 -18.77 25.45
N CYS A 121 0.64 -18.47 25.77
CA CYS A 121 1.35 -19.04 26.90
C CYS A 121 0.53 -18.84 28.19
N GLY A 122 0.19 -19.95 28.85
CA GLY A 122 0.05 -20.02 30.30
C GLY A 122 1.37 -20.34 30.96
#